data_AF-M1B528-F1
#
_entry.id   AF-M1B528-F1
#
_cell.length_a   1.000
_cell.length_b   1.000
_cell.length_c   1.000
_cell.angle_alpha   90.00
_cell.angle_beta   90.00
_cell.angle_gamma   90.00
#
_symmetry.space_group_name_H-M   'P 1'
#
loop_
_entity.id
_entity.type
_entity.pdbx_description
1 polymer ?
#
loop_
_entity_poly.entity_id
_entity_poly.type
_entity_poly.pdbx_seq_one_letter_code
_entity_poly.pdbx_strand_id
1 'polypeptide(L)' 'MKPGGKRRALIPPSVGYISENLKPVPEEFGPKRSLMSHMKEPLIFEVQLLKVLS' A
#
# COMPACT_ATOMS: atom_id res chain seq x y z
N MET A 1 9.36 9.46 9.43
CA MET A 1 8.27 10.47 9.46
C MET A 1 8.04 10.88 10.91
N LYS A 2 7.40 12.02 11.20
CA LYS A 2 6.91 12.33 12.56
C LYS A 2 5.48 11.80 12.71
N PRO A 3 5.03 11.33 13.90
CA PRO A 3 3.63 10.99 14.13
C PRO A 3 2.68 12.09 13.65
N GLY A 4 1.57 11.71 13.01
CA GLY A 4 0.63 12.60 12.33
C GLY A 4 1.02 12.97 10.89
N GLY A 5 2.29 12.79 10.48
CA GLY A 5 2.73 13.13 9.13
C GLY A 5 2.12 12.21 8.06
N LYS A 6 1.75 12.79 6.92
CA LYS A 6 1.30 12.08 5.72
C LYS A 6 2.35 12.12 4.62
N ARG A 7 2.47 11.03 3.85
CA ARG A 7 3.31 10.99 2.64
C ARG A 7 2.62 10.21 1.54
N ARG A 8 2.85 10.64 0.30
CA ARG A 8 2.45 9.92 -0.91
C ARG A 8 3.69 9.45 -1.65
N ALA A 9 3.65 8.21 -2.13
CA ALA A 9 4.72 7.62 -2.92
C ALA A 9 4.13 6.88 -4.11
N LEU A 10 4.79 7.00 -5.27
CA LEU A 10 4.54 6.12 -6.41
C LEU A 10 5.44 4.90 -6.26
N ILE A 11 4.82 3.72 -6.19
CA ILE A 11 5.50 2.45 -5.97
C ILE A 11 5.54 1.68 -7.29
N PRO A 12 6.72 1.37 -7.84
CA PRO A 12 6.81 0.57 -9.06
C PRO A 12 6.37 -0.88 -8.79
N PRO A 13 5.87 -1.59 -9.82
CA PRO A 13 5.37 -2.97 -9.66
C PRO A 13 6.39 -3.93 -9.03
N SER A 14 7.67 -3.75 -9.34
CA SER A 14 8.77 -4.60 -8.86
C SER A 14 8.98 -4.59 -7.34
N VAL A 15 8.43 -3.60 -6.64
CA VAL A 15 8.52 -3.49 -5.17
C VAL A 15 7.15 -3.29 -4.50
N GLY A 16 6.07 -3.39 -5.29
CA GLY A 16 4.68 -3.34 -4.83
C GLY A 16 4.18 -4.71 -4.38
N TYR A 17 2.96 -5.08 -4.78
CA TYR A 17 2.35 -6.38 -4.45
C TYR A 17 2.94 -7.55 -5.27
N ILE A 18 4.25 -7.78 -5.15
CA ILE A 18 4.97 -8.88 -5.81
C ILE A 18 4.57 -10.28 -5.31
N SER A 19 3.86 -10.36 -4.19
CA SER A 19 3.23 -11.58 -3.69
C SER A 19 1.89 -11.27 -3.01
N GLU A 20 0.98 -12.24 -2.99
CA GLU A 20 -0.36 -12.10 -2.38
C GLU A 20 -0.33 -11.97 -0.84
N ASN A 21 0.83 -12.27 -0.23
CA ASN A 21 1.01 -12.22 1.23
C ASN A 21 1.42 -10.83 1.73
N LEU A 22 1.73 -9.90 0.82
CA LEU A 22 2.11 -8.55 1.20
C LEU A 22 0.90 -7.78 1.73
N LYS A 23 1.14 -6.99 2.77
CA LYS A 23 0.14 -6.16 3.45
C LYS A 23 0.57 -4.69 3.37
N PRO A 24 -0.36 -3.74 3.42
CA PRO A 24 -1.81 -3.91 3.64
C PRO A 24 -2.57 -4.34 2.37
N VAL A 25 -3.61 -5.17 2.50
CA VAL A 25 -4.55 -5.51 1.41
C VAL A 25 -5.97 -5.32 1.96
N PRO A 26 -6.93 -4.79 1.18
CA PRO A 26 -8.31 -4.68 1.64
C PRO A 26 -8.90 -6.03 2.04
N GLU A 27 -9.69 -6.04 3.12
CA GLU A 27 -10.38 -7.26 3.58
C GLU A 27 -11.57 -7.61 2.68
N GLU A 28 -12.20 -6.60 2.09
CA GLU A 28 -13.37 -6.74 1.22
C GLU A 28 -12.99 -7.29 -0.17
N PHE A 29 -13.84 -8.17 -0.70
CA PHE A 29 -13.62 -8.83 -2.00
C PHE A 29 -13.45 -7.85 -3.17
N GLY A 30 -14.31 -6.83 -3.25
CA GLY A 30 -14.31 -5.86 -4.35
C GLY A 30 -13.01 -5.05 -4.43
N PRO A 31 -12.64 -4.31 -3.38
CA PRO A 31 -11.39 -3.57 -3.32
C PRO A 31 -10.15 -4.47 -3.47
N LYS A 32 -10.15 -5.67 -2.88
CA LYS A 32 -9.05 -6.64 -3.06
C LYS A 32 -8.90 -7.04 -4.52
N ARG A 33 -10.00 -7.39 -5.20
CA ARG A 33 -10.00 -7.73 -6.62
C ARG A 33 -9.49 -6.57 -7.47
N SER A 34 -9.95 -5.35 -7.20
CA SER A 34 -9.49 -4.14 -7.90
C SER A 34 -7.97 -3.97 -7.77
N LEU A 35 -7.44 -4.07 -6.54
CA LEU A 35 -6.01 -3.99 -6.30
C LEU A 35 -5.21 -5.05 -7.09
N MET A 36 -5.68 -6.31 -7.07
CA MET A 36 -5.00 -7.41 -7.77
C MET A 36 -5.01 -7.23 -9.29
N SER A 37 -6.07 -6.65 -9.86
CA SER A 37 -6.11 -6.32 -11.30
C SER A 37 -5.03 -5.32 -11.72
N HIS A 38 -4.59 -4.44 -10.80
CA HIS A 38 -3.62 -3.38 -11.06
C HIS A 38 -2.22 -3.66 -10.47
N MET A 39 -1.95 -4.85 -9.91
CA MET A 39 -0.68 -5.15 -9.22
C MET A 39 0.57 -5.04 -10.12
N LYS A 40 0.38 -5.08 -11.45
CA LYS A 40 1.46 -4.98 -12.45
C LYS A 40 1.70 -3.55 -12.93
N GLU A 41 0.97 -2.58 -12.39
CA GLU A 41 1.08 -1.15 -12.71
C GLU A 41 1.69 -0.38 -11.52
N PRO A 42 2.27 0.82 -11.74
CA PRO A 42 2.69 1.68 -10.64
C PRO A 42 1.51 2.08 -9.76
N LEU A 43 1.63 1.89 -8.45
CA LEU A 43 0.55 2.17 -7.49
C LEU A 43 0.92 3.38 -6.62
N ILE A 44 -0.06 4.26 -6.37
CA ILE A 44 0.12 5.37 -5.43
C ILE A 44 -0.29 4.90 -4.04
N PHE A 45 0.62 5.04 -3.09
CA PHE A 45 0.34 4.83 -1.67
C PHE A 45 0.31 6.17 -0.95
N GLU A 46 -0.76 6.41 -0.19
CA GLU A 46 -0.79 7.44 0.85
C GLU A 46 -0.67 6.76 2.21
N VAL A 47 0.32 7.19 3.00
CA VAL A 47 0.55 6.65 4.35
C VAL A 47 0.53 7.77 5.36
N GLN A 48 -0.10 7.50 6.51
CA GLN A 48 -0.06 8.36 7.69
C GLN A 48 0.70 7.62 8.80
N LEU A 49 1.72 8.26 9.37
CA LEU A 49 2.40 7.70 10.53
C LEU A 49 1.57 7.96 11.78
N LEU A 50 1.06 6.90 12.41
CA LEU A 50 0.27 7.04 13.64
C LEU A 50 1.14 7.10 14.90
N LYS A 51 2.11 6.19 15.01
CA LYS A 51 2.96 6.06 16.20
C LYS A 51 4.33 5.51 15.82
N VAL A 52 5.36 5.92 16.55
CA VAL A 52 6.68 5.26 16.57
C VAL A 52 6.78 4.58 17.93
N LEU A 53 7.01 3.26 17.94
CA LEU A 53 7.30 2.53 19.16
C LEU A 53 8.80 2.66 19.41
N SER A 54 9.17 3.04 20.62
CA SER A 54 10.54 3.16 21.10
C SER A 54 10.81 2.11 22.16
#